data_AF-A0A7Y5LQQ8-F1
#
_entry.id   AF-A0A7Y5LQQ8-F1
#
_cell.length_a   1.000
_cell.length_b   1.000
_cell.length_c   1.000
_cell.angle_alpha   90.00
_cell.angle_beta   90.00
_cell.angle_gamma   90.00
#
_symmetry.space_group_name_H-M   'P 1'
#
loop_
_entity.id
_entity.type
_entity.pdbx_description
1 polymer ?
#
loop_
_entity_poly.entity_id
_entity_poly.type
_entity_poly.pdbx_seq_one_letter_code
_entity_poly.pdbx_strand_id
1 'polypeptide(L)'
;MGLARPVPQDMGKQSHETLVALFRDRPQLIFELLREHSIDIPEDATYSIEDAEFTELSPKHYRADLVIVTKTNGKVALVIILEMQLQIDNAKLKSWPSYLVNAYVRWSADTCVVVVCPDKAVARWAARPIRLSL
;
A
#
# COMPACT_ATOMS: atom_id res chain seq x y z
N MET A 1 24.56 -32.96 4.96
CA MET A 1 23.10 -33.07 5.03
C MET A 1 22.64 -32.21 6.22
N GLY A 2 22.45 -30.91 6.00
CA GLY A 2 22.08 -29.96 7.05
C GLY A 2 20.61 -29.59 6.87
N LEU A 3 19.77 -29.98 7.84
CA LEU A 3 18.35 -29.66 7.86
C LEU A 3 18.19 -28.13 7.94
N ALA A 4 17.59 -27.52 6.92
CA ALA A 4 17.16 -26.13 6.98
C ALA A 4 16.21 -25.97 8.18
N ARG A 5 16.56 -25.12 9.14
CA ARG A 5 15.66 -24.77 10.24
C ARG A 5 14.40 -24.12 9.65
N PRO A 6 13.19 -24.56 10.01
CA PRO A 6 11.97 -23.89 9.58
C PRO A 6 11.96 -22.47 10.17
N VAL A 7 11.82 -21.48 9.30
CA VAL A 7 11.58 -20.09 9.72
C VAL A 7 10.23 -20.07 10.44
N PRO A 8 10.14 -19.61 11.71
CA PRO A 8 8.89 -19.54 12.42
C PRO A 8 7.88 -18.70 11.64
N GLN A 9 6.66 -19.21 11.43
CA GLN A 9 5.59 -18.51 10.69
C GLN A 9 5.26 -17.12 11.27
N ASP A 10 5.63 -16.86 12.53
CA ASP A 10 5.36 -15.61 13.25
C ASP A 10 6.38 -14.48 12.96
N MET A 11 7.58 -14.81 12.45
CA MET A 11 8.60 -13.81 12.11
C MET A 11 8.16 -12.88 10.97
N GLY A 12 7.39 -13.40 10.00
CA GLY A 12 6.86 -12.60 8.90
C GLY A 12 5.83 -11.59 9.37
N LYS A 13 4.89 -12.00 10.22
CA LYS A 13 3.83 -11.11 10.73
C LYS A 13 4.39 -10.00 11.62
N GLN A 14 5.33 -10.32 12.51
CA GLN A 14 6.02 -9.32 13.34
C GLN A 14 6.81 -8.32 12.49
N SER A 15 7.46 -8.79 11.42
CA SER A 15 8.19 -7.91 10.48
C SER A 15 7.23 -6.98 9.72
N HIS A 16 6.06 -7.49 9.32
CA HIS A 16 5.02 -6.72 8.63
C HIS A 16 4.50 -5.60 9.53
N GLU A 17 4.04 -5.94 10.74
CA GLU A 17 3.49 -4.96 11.68
C GLU A 17 4.52 -3.89 12.04
N THR A 18 5.80 -4.25 12.16
CA THR A 18 6.90 -3.30 12.40
C THR A 18 7.08 -2.32 11.23
N LEU A 19 7.02 -2.80 9.99
CA LEU A 19 7.16 -1.93 8.82
C LEU A 19 5.95 -1.01 8.63
N VAL A 20 4.74 -1.51 8.88
CA VAL A 20 3.52 -0.67 8.88
C VAL A 20 3.63 0.42 9.94
N ALA A 21 4.08 0.06 11.15
CA ALA A 21 4.31 1.02 12.21
C ALA A 21 5.33 2.10 11.81
N LEU A 22 6.43 1.75 11.13
CA LEU A 22 7.41 2.72 10.62
C LEU A 22 6.77 3.78 9.71
N PHE A 23 5.94 3.38 8.75
CA PHE A 23 5.29 4.32 7.83
C PHE A 23 4.16 5.11 8.50
N ARG A 24 3.46 4.51 9.47
CA ARG A 24 2.47 5.22 10.27
C ARG A 24 3.14 6.30 11.15
N ASP A 25 4.29 6.00 11.73
CA ASP A 25 5.05 6.92 12.57
C ASP A 25 5.79 8.00 11.75
N ARG A 26 6.21 7.67 10.51
CA ARG A 26 6.93 8.58 9.61
C ARG A 26 6.36 8.58 8.18
N PRO A 27 5.19 9.19 7.95
CA PRO A 27 4.55 9.21 6.62
C PRO A 27 5.40 9.89 5.54
N GLN A 28 6.31 10.80 5.90
CA GLN A 28 7.18 11.49 4.95
C GLN A 28 8.01 10.52 4.09
N LEU A 29 8.37 9.36 4.63
CA LEU A 29 9.13 8.34 3.92
C LEU A 29 8.41 7.86 2.65
N ILE A 30 7.07 7.77 2.67
CA ILE A 30 6.34 7.36 1.45
C ILE A 30 6.41 8.44 0.37
N PHE A 31 6.40 9.72 0.76
CA PHE A 31 6.45 10.82 -0.20
C PHE A 31 7.82 10.95 -0.84
N GLU A 32 8.88 10.71 -0.07
CA GLU A 32 10.25 10.65 -0.58
C GLU A 32 10.39 9.53 -1.62
N LEU A 33 9.95 8.31 -1.28
CA LEU A 33 9.98 7.17 -2.21
C LEU A 33 9.17 7.43 -3.49
N LEU A 34 7.98 8.02 -3.38
CA LEU A 34 7.14 8.33 -4.53
C LEU A 34 7.83 9.31 -5.50
N ARG A 35 8.49 10.35 -4.97
CA ARG A 35 9.25 11.31 -5.79
C ARG A 35 10.45 10.65 -6.47
N GLU A 36 11.18 9.79 -5.77
CA GLU A 36 12.27 9.00 -6.38
C GLU A 36 11.77 8.13 -7.55
N HIS A 37 10.50 7.73 -7.51
CA HIS A 37 9.83 6.97 -8.56
C HIS A 37 9.00 7.82 -9.53
N SER A 38 9.26 9.14 -9.61
CA SER A 38 8.61 10.07 -10.56
C SER A 38 7.08 10.15 -10.42
N ILE A 39 6.56 9.94 -9.21
CA ILE A 39 5.17 10.22 -8.87
C ILE A 39 5.12 11.57 -8.17
N ASP A 40 4.52 12.55 -8.83
CA ASP A 40 4.42 13.93 -8.34
C ASP A 40 3.38 14.05 -7.21
N ILE A 41 3.77 14.75 -6.15
CA ILE A 41 2.91 15.12 -5.03
C ILE A 41 2.90 16.65 -4.97
N PRO A 42 1.73 17.31 -4.87
CA PRO A 42 1.67 18.78 -4.82
C PRO A 42 2.52 19.34 -3.68
N GLU A 43 3.27 20.43 -3.95
CA GLU A 43 4.21 21.03 -2.99
C GLU A 43 3.51 21.60 -1.74
N ASP A 44 2.25 22.01 -1.86
CA ASP A 44 1.40 22.57 -0.79
C ASP A 44 0.44 21.52 -0.18
N ALA A 45 0.67 20.23 -0.43
CA ALA A 45 -0.16 19.16 0.09
C ALA A 45 0.01 18.98 1.61
N THR A 46 -1.12 18.96 2.32
CA THR A 46 -1.25 18.44 3.69
C THR A 46 -1.67 16.96 3.65
N TYR A 47 -1.57 16.22 4.75
CA TYR A 47 -2.00 14.81 4.76
C TYR A 47 -2.69 14.42 6.08
N SER A 48 -3.58 13.43 6.01
CA SER A 48 -4.07 12.67 7.16
C SER A 48 -3.82 11.18 6.98
N ILE A 49 -3.65 10.49 8.11
CA ILE A 49 -3.64 9.03 8.17
C ILE A 49 -5.03 8.59 8.58
N GLU A 50 -5.65 7.74 7.77
CA GLU A 50 -6.98 7.19 8.06
C GLU A 50 -6.86 5.72 8.45
N ASP A 51 -7.87 5.22 9.15
CA ASP A 51 -7.97 3.78 9.40
C ASP A 51 -8.07 3.03 8.07
N ALA A 52 -7.28 1.96 7.96
CA ALA A 52 -7.10 1.19 6.73
C ALA A 52 -8.26 0.21 6.44
N GLU A 53 -9.39 0.40 7.14
CA GLU A 53 -10.60 -0.38 6.98
C GLU A 53 -11.61 0.39 6.11
N PHE A 54 -11.86 -0.15 4.91
CA PHE A 54 -12.80 0.43 3.94
C PHE A 54 -14.20 -0.11 4.20
N THR A 55 -14.89 0.48 5.17
CA THR A 55 -16.27 0.11 5.52
C THR A 55 -17.26 0.88 4.65
N GLU A 56 -17.45 0.46 3.39
CA GLU A 56 -18.79 0.42 2.78
C GLU A 56 -18.82 -0.41 1.49
N LEU A 57 -19.70 -1.44 1.53
CA LEU A 57 -20.27 -2.28 0.46
C LEU A 57 -19.50 -3.51 -0.08
N SER A 58 -19.55 -4.55 0.77
CA SER A 58 -19.76 -5.99 0.48
C SER A 58 -18.59 -6.96 0.81
N PRO A 59 -18.92 -8.21 1.19
CA PRO A 59 -18.27 -8.96 2.25
C PRO A 59 -16.99 -9.66 1.79
N LYS A 60 -15.87 -8.95 1.89
CA LYS A 60 -14.56 -9.49 2.23
C LYS A 60 -13.80 -8.30 2.79
N HIS A 61 -13.45 -8.36 4.07
CA HIS A 61 -12.74 -7.28 4.76
C HIS A 61 -11.43 -6.97 4.03
N TYR A 62 -11.48 -5.99 3.14
CA TYR A 62 -10.33 -5.47 2.43
C TYR A 62 -9.64 -4.50 3.38
N ARG A 63 -8.56 -4.99 3.99
CA ARG A 63 -7.72 -4.20 4.88
C ARG A 63 -6.45 -3.87 4.12
N ALA A 64 -6.28 -2.57 3.83
CA ALA A 64 -4.95 -2.09 3.48
C ALA A 64 -4.09 -2.05 4.74
N ASP A 65 -2.79 -1.93 4.58
CA ASP A 65 -1.91 -1.77 5.74
C ASP A 65 -1.90 -0.33 6.25
N LEU A 66 -1.88 0.63 5.32
CA LEU A 66 -1.97 2.06 5.62
C LEU A 66 -2.61 2.83 4.47
N VAL A 67 -3.44 3.81 4.79
CA VAL A 67 -4.03 4.74 3.83
C VAL A 67 -3.63 6.16 4.19
N ILE A 68 -3.04 6.87 3.23
CA ILE A 68 -2.64 8.26 3.39
C ILE A 68 -3.45 9.09 2.40
N VAL A 69 -4.17 10.07 2.93
CA VAL A 69 -5.01 10.98 2.15
C VAL A 69 -4.33 12.34 2.14
N THR A 70 -3.84 12.75 0.97
CA THR A 70 -3.26 14.08 0.79
C THR A 70 -4.34 15.08 0.38
N LYS A 71 -4.20 16.31 0.84
CA LYS A 71 -5.14 17.40 0.56
C LYS A 71 -4.39 18.65 0.14
N THR A 72 -4.87 19.27 -0.93
CA THR A 72 -4.38 20.57 -1.41
C THR A 72 -5.56 21.54 -1.39
N ASN A 73 -5.39 22.71 -0.76
CA ASN A 73 -6.46 23.72 -0.61
C ASN A 73 -7.78 23.14 -0.07
N GLY A 74 -7.69 22.22 0.90
CA GLY A 74 -8.83 21.58 1.55
C GLY A 74 -9.53 20.47 0.74
N LYS A 75 -9.11 20.19 -0.50
CA LYS A 75 -9.64 19.10 -1.34
C LYS A 75 -8.68 17.92 -1.38
N VAL A 76 -9.21 16.70 -1.47
CA VAL A 76 -8.37 15.50 -1.64
C VAL A 76 -7.65 15.58 -2.98
N ALA A 77 -6.33 15.45 -2.95
CA ALA A 77 -5.47 15.57 -4.12
C ALA A 77 -5.03 14.19 -4.62
N LEU A 78 -4.52 13.35 -3.71
CA LEU A 78 -4.03 12.01 -4.01
C LEU A 78 -4.30 11.09 -2.82
N VAL A 79 -4.81 9.88 -3.09
CA VAL A 79 -4.95 8.79 -2.12
C VAL A 79 -3.86 7.74 -2.37
N ILE A 80 -3.06 7.48 -1.34
CA ILE A 80 -1.97 6.49 -1.40
C ILE A 80 -2.36 5.31 -0.52
N ILE A 81 -2.42 4.14 -1.14
CA ILE A 81 -2.70 2.86 -0.46
C ILE A 81 -1.39 2.10 -0.36
N LEU A 82 -0.86 1.99 0.86
CA LEU A 82 0.41 1.34 1.13
C LEU A 82 0.18 -0.13 1.51
N GLU A 83 0.94 -1.02 0.91
CA GLU A 83 0.91 -2.46 1.15
C GLU A 83 2.32 -2.98 1.45
N MET A 84 2.50 -3.58 2.61
CA MET A 84 3.74 -4.27 2.98
C MET A 84 3.66 -5.72 2.49
N GLN A 85 4.48 -6.06 1.49
CA GLN A 85 4.49 -7.41 0.92
C GLN A 85 5.81 -8.13 1.24
N LEU A 86 5.74 -9.11 2.14
CA LEU A 86 6.90 -9.87 2.60
C LEU A 86 7.17 -11.15 1.80
N GLN A 87 6.13 -11.67 1.13
CA GLN A 87 6.19 -12.90 0.35
C GLN A 87 5.30 -12.79 -0.88
N ILE A 88 5.49 -13.63 -1.87
CA ILE A 88 4.61 -13.65 -3.05
C ILE A 88 3.21 -14.10 -2.64
N ASP A 89 2.19 -13.32 -3.00
CA ASP A 89 0.78 -13.66 -2.80
C ASP A 89 -0.05 -13.33 -4.05
N ASN A 90 -0.34 -14.33 -4.87
CA ASN A 90 -1.09 -14.12 -6.11
C ASN A 90 -2.53 -13.63 -5.89
N ALA A 91 -3.10 -13.74 -4.67
CA ALA A 91 -4.40 -13.15 -4.38
C ALA A 91 -4.35 -11.62 -4.41
N LYS A 92 -3.21 -11.02 -4.01
CA LYS A 92 -3.02 -9.56 -3.97
C LYS A 92 -3.09 -8.91 -5.36
N LEU A 93 -2.72 -9.64 -6.42
CA LEU A 93 -2.87 -9.16 -7.80
C LEU A 93 -4.34 -8.87 -8.18
N LYS A 94 -5.30 -9.44 -7.46
CA LYS A 94 -6.73 -9.13 -7.61
C LYS A 94 -7.21 -8.08 -6.60
N SER A 95 -6.67 -8.09 -5.38
CA SER A 95 -7.04 -7.15 -4.33
C SER A 95 -6.58 -5.72 -4.61
N TRP A 96 -5.33 -5.51 -5.08
CA TRP A 96 -4.81 -4.15 -5.30
C TRP A 96 -5.62 -3.33 -6.32
N PRO A 97 -6.03 -3.86 -7.48
CA PRO A 97 -6.99 -3.19 -8.36
C PRO A 97 -8.29 -2.77 -7.66
N SER A 98 -8.79 -3.63 -6.78
CA SER A 98 -10.03 -3.35 -6.05
C SER A 98 -9.84 -2.17 -5.10
N TYR A 99 -8.66 -2.03 -4.50
CA TYR A 99 -8.32 -0.89 -3.65
C TYR A 99 -8.33 0.42 -4.43
N LEU A 100 -7.70 0.43 -5.62
CA LEU A 100 -7.70 1.60 -6.50
C LEU A 100 -9.12 2.05 -6.84
N VAL A 101 -9.97 1.13 -7.28
CA VAL A 101 -11.36 1.45 -7.67
C VAL A 101 -12.16 1.96 -6.47
N ASN A 102 -12.10 1.26 -5.33
CA ASN A 102 -12.87 1.67 -4.15
C ASN A 102 -12.42 3.02 -3.59
N ALA A 103 -11.11 3.28 -3.56
CA ALA A 103 -10.60 4.57 -3.14
C ALA A 103 -10.97 5.68 -4.12
N TYR A 104 -10.85 5.43 -5.42
CA TYR A 104 -11.31 6.38 -6.44
C TYR A 104 -12.79 6.72 -6.26
N VAL A 105 -13.66 5.72 -6.04
CA VAL A 105 -15.09 5.95 -5.77
C VAL A 105 -15.31 6.75 -4.49
N ARG A 106 -14.61 6.41 -3.40
CA ARG A 106 -14.80 7.04 -2.08
C ARG A 106 -14.34 8.50 -2.04
N TRP A 107 -13.18 8.81 -2.62
CA TRP A 107 -12.58 10.14 -2.51
C TRP A 107 -12.64 10.97 -3.79
N SER A 108 -13.05 10.39 -4.93
CA SER A 108 -13.12 11.07 -6.23
C SER A 108 -11.81 11.80 -6.59
N ALA A 109 -10.68 11.14 -6.31
CA ALA A 109 -9.34 11.69 -6.48
C ALA A 109 -8.41 10.64 -7.07
N ASP A 110 -7.29 11.11 -7.64
CA ASP A 110 -6.22 10.23 -8.10
C ASP A 110 -5.80 9.29 -6.97
N THR A 111 -5.55 8.04 -7.32
CA THR A 111 -5.24 7.00 -6.35
C THR A 111 -4.12 6.13 -6.89
N CYS A 112 -3.16 5.82 -6.02
CA CYS A 112 -2.13 4.83 -6.32
C CYS A 112 -2.02 3.78 -5.21
N VAL A 113 -1.55 2.58 -5.59
CA VAL A 113 -1.13 1.55 -4.65
C VAL A 113 0.39 1.50 -4.67
N VAL A 114 1.01 1.62 -3.50
CA VAL A 114 2.45 1.47 -3.33
C VAL A 114 2.71 0.19 -2.54
N VAL A 115 3.42 -0.74 -3.18
CA VAL A 115 3.79 -2.02 -2.56
C VAL A 115 5.24 -1.96 -2.12
N VAL A 116 5.48 -1.94 -0.81
CA VAL A 116 6.84 -1.96 -0.25
C VAL A 116 7.23 -3.41 0.03
N CYS A 117 8.34 -3.82 -0.57
CA CYS A 117 8.85 -5.18 -0.49
C CYS A 117 10.30 -5.15 0.00
N PRO A 118 10.60 -5.63 1.23
CA PRO A 118 11.98 -5.75 1.69
C PRO A 118 12.82 -6.71 0.84
N ASP A 119 12.17 -7.73 0.25
CA ASP A 119 12.81 -8.69 -0.64
C ASP A 119 12.70 -8.29 -2.12
N LYS A 120 13.84 -8.33 -2.83
CA LYS A 120 13.94 -7.95 -4.25
C LYS A 120 13.18 -8.87 -5.21
N ALA A 121 12.99 -10.16 -4.87
CA ALA A 121 12.21 -11.07 -5.70
C ALA A 121 10.71 -10.80 -5.56
N VAL A 122 10.24 -10.52 -4.34
CA VAL A 122 8.86 -10.08 -4.09
C VAL A 122 8.58 -8.76 -4.78
N ALA A 123 9.49 -7.78 -4.70
CA ALA A 123 9.37 -6.50 -5.41
C ALA A 123 9.19 -6.67 -6.93
N ARG A 124 10.03 -7.51 -7.56
CA ARG A 124 9.94 -7.80 -9.00
C ARG A 124 8.64 -8.51 -9.37
N TRP A 125 8.14 -9.39 -8.51
CA TRP A 125 6.84 -10.02 -8.71
C TRP A 125 5.69 -9.02 -8.59
N ALA A 126 5.73 -8.13 -7.59
CA ALA A 126 4.70 -7.12 -7.32
C ALA A 126 4.65 -6.04 -8.42
N ALA A 127 5.80 -5.69 -9.01
CA ALA A 127 5.92 -4.71 -10.09
C ALA A 127 5.40 -5.21 -11.45
N ARG A 128 4.94 -6.47 -11.55
CA ARG A 128 4.39 -6.99 -12.80
C ARG A 128 3.11 -6.23 -13.16
N PRO A 129 2.95 -5.78 -14.42
CA PRO A 129 1.74 -5.08 -14.83
C PRO A 129 0.48 -5.92 -14.59
N ILE A 130 -0.49 -5.34 -13.90
CA ILE A 130 -1.83 -5.93 -13.76
C ILE A 130 -2.68 -5.39 -14.90
N ARG A 131 -3.03 -6.26 -15.85
CA ARG A 131 -3.87 -5.86 -16.99
C ARG A 131 -5.33 -5.83 -16.57
N LEU A 132 -5.86 -4.61 -16.54
CA LEU A 132 -7.28 -4.30 -16.44
C LEU A 132 -7.65 -3.56 -17.72
N SER A 133 -8.79 -3.87 -18.32
CA SER A 133 -9.37 -3.06 -19.40
C SER A 133 -10.64 -2.42 -18.86
N LEU A 134 -10.86 -1.15 -19.21
CA LEU A 134 -12.10 -0.43 -18.93
C LEU A 134 -13.28 -1.11 -19.63
#